data_AF-A0A964ISJ5-F1
#
_entry.id   AF-A0A964ISJ5-F1
#
_cell.length_a   1.000
_cell.length_b   1.000
_cell.length_c   1.000
_cell.angle_alpha   90.00
_cell.angle_beta   90.00
_cell.angle_gamma   90.00
#
_symmetry.space_group_name_H-M   'P 1'
#
loop_
_entity.id
_entity.type
_entity.pdbx_description
1 polymer ?
#
loop_
_entity_poly.entity_id
_entity_poly.type
_entity_poly.pdbx_seq_one_letter_code
_entity_poly.pdbx_strand_id
1 'polypeptide(L)'
;MWVFRVNRAWSRDAHVGGNNARFINHSCRPNCYSYVDAKTRTIWIRAGKRIEAGDELTYDYNTEGDKSISCRCRPDCKTRL
;
A
#
# COMPACT_ATOMS: atom_id res chain seq x y z
N MET A 1 -0.63 5.75 7.67
CA MET A 1 0.60 6.33 7.11
C MET A 1 0.37 6.61 5.64
N TRP A 2 0.65 7.83 5.15
CA TRP A 2 0.46 8.22 3.75
C TRP A 2 1.78 8.54 3.04
N VAL A 3 2.90 8.11 3.63
CA VAL A 3 4.24 8.27 3.09
C VAL A 3 4.65 6.96 2.43
N PHE A 4 4.97 7.03 1.14
CA PHE A 4 5.43 5.89 0.35
C PHE A 4 6.85 6.14 -0.14
N ARG A 5 7.75 5.18 0.06
CA ARG A 5 9.15 5.28 -0.35
C ARG A 5 9.28 5.04 -1.85
N VAL A 6 9.86 5.99 -2.58
CA VAL A 6 10.15 5.87 -4.02
C VAL A 6 11.53 5.25 -4.22
N ASN A 7 12.52 5.72 -3.47
CA ASN A 7 13.89 5.20 -3.47
C ASN A 7 14.63 5.62 -2.18
N ARG A 8 15.97 5.49 -2.15
CA ARG A 8 16.79 5.88 -0.99
C ARG A 8 16.77 7.37 -0.63
N ALA A 9 16.47 8.24 -1.60
CA ALA A 9 16.54 9.69 -1.44
C ALA A 9 15.16 10.35 -1.37
N TRP A 10 14.11 9.67 -1.85
CA TRP A 10 12.80 10.27 -2.05
C TRP A 10 11.67 9.39 -1.50
N SER A 11 10.73 10.08 -0.83
CA SER A 11 9.42 9.56 -0.46
C SER A 11 8.32 10.49 -0.99
N ARG A 12 7.10 9.96 -1.13
CA ARG A 12 5.90 10.72 -1.50
C ARG A 12 4.95 10.73 -0.33
N ASP A 13 4.56 11.92 0.12
CA ASP A 13 3.50 12.10 1.12
C ASP A 13 2.20 12.52 0.42
N ALA A 14 1.13 11.77 0.66
CA ALA A 14 -0.20 12.03 0.11
C ALA A 14 -1.15 12.74 1.11
N HIS A 15 -0.65 13.18 2.27
CA HIS A 15 -1.46 13.87 3.28
C HIS A 15 -2.15 15.13 2.72
N VAL A 16 -1.39 15.96 1.99
CA VAL A 16 -1.86 17.19 1.35
C VAL A 16 -1.71 17.07 -0.16
N GLY A 17 -2.76 17.39 -0.92
CA GLY A 17 -2.72 17.35 -2.39
C GLY A 17 -2.58 15.95 -3.01
N GLY A 18 -2.79 14.88 -2.23
CA GLY A 18 -2.84 13.50 -2.72
C GLY A 18 -4.11 13.20 -3.53
N ASN A 19 -4.22 11.95 -3.98
CA ASN A 19 -5.40 11.44 -4.71
C ASN A 19 -6.05 10.27 -3.98
N ASN A 20 -7.06 9.66 -4.61
CA ASN A 20 -7.84 8.55 -4.03
C ASN A 20 -7.00 7.32 -3.66
N ALA A 21 -5.79 7.14 -4.22
CA ALA A 21 -4.94 6.00 -3.90
C ALA A 21 -4.48 5.98 -2.42
N ARG A 22 -4.54 7.11 -1.70
CA ARG A 22 -4.20 7.19 -0.27
C ARG A 22 -5.13 6.37 0.64
N PHE A 23 -6.27 5.94 0.12
CA PHE A 23 -7.27 5.15 0.85
C PHE A 23 -7.19 3.65 0.58
N ILE A 24 -6.27 3.20 -0.28
CA ILE A 24 -6.10 1.78 -0.56
C ILE A 24 -5.47 1.12 0.67
N ASN A 25 -6.20 0.18 1.27
CA ASN A 25 -5.85 -0.41 2.54
C ASN A 25 -4.77 -1.50 2.44
N HIS A 26 -4.20 -1.83 3.60
CA HIS A 26 -3.30 -2.96 3.73
C HIS A 26 -4.07 -4.29 3.77
N SER A 27 -3.54 -5.31 3.11
CA SER A 27 -3.89 -6.71 3.37
C SER A 27 -2.67 -7.61 3.33
N CYS A 28 -2.59 -8.58 4.24
CA CYS A 28 -1.55 -9.62 4.21
C CYS A 28 -1.73 -10.63 3.07
N ARG A 29 -2.88 -10.60 2.38
CA ARG A 29 -3.18 -11.40 1.19
C ARG A 29 -3.82 -10.49 0.12
N PRO A 30 -3.04 -9.53 -0.41
CA PRO A 30 -3.59 -8.44 -1.21
C PRO A 30 -4.07 -8.90 -2.60
N ASN A 31 -4.77 -8.01 -3.29
CA ASN A 31 -5.14 -8.16 -4.71
C ASN A 31 -4.37 -7.25 -5.66
N CYS A 32 -3.67 -6.27 -5.12
CA CYS A 32 -2.78 -5.40 -5.84
C CYS A 32 -1.35 -5.46 -5.28
N TYR A 33 -0.40 -5.00 -6.08
CA TYR A 33 0.98 -4.73 -5.66
C TYR A 33 1.39 -3.33 -6.09
N SER A 34 2.34 -2.74 -5.36
CA SER A 34 2.94 -1.46 -5.72
C SER A 34 4.12 -1.66 -6.67
N TYR A 35 4.22 -0.82 -7.70
CA TYR A 35 5.33 -0.76 -8.64
C TYR A 35 5.81 0.68 -8.79
N VAL A 36 7.09 0.93 -8.53
CA VAL A 36 7.70 2.25 -8.72
C VAL A 36 8.37 2.29 -10.09
N ASP A 37 7.89 3.16 -10.97
CA ASP A 37 8.59 3.45 -12.22
C ASP A 37 9.83 4.30 -11.93
N ALA A 38 11.02 3.76 -12.18
CA ALA A 38 12.28 4.42 -11.88
C ALA A 38 12.53 5.70 -12.71
N LYS A 39 11.96 5.80 -13.92
CA LYS A 39 12.15 6.96 -14.81
C LYS A 39 11.24 8.11 -14.39
N THR A 40 9.96 7.82 -14.18
CA THR A 40 8.96 8.84 -13.85
C THR A 40 8.84 9.11 -12.35
N ARG A 41 9.33 8.18 -11.52
CA ARG A 41 9.12 8.15 -10.05
C ARG A 41 7.65 8.06 -9.66
N THR A 42 6.82 7.56 -10.56
CA THR A 42 5.40 7.32 -10.33
C THR A 42 5.21 5.99 -9.60
N ILE A 43 4.39 6.02 -8.55
CA ILE A 43 3.99 4.82 -7.81
C ILE A 43 2.68 4.33 -8.44
N TRP A 44 2.73 3.14 -9.02
CA TRP A 44 1.58 2.45 -9.59
C TRP A 44 1.07 1.40 -8.63
N ILE A 45 -0.26 1.31 -8.47
CA ILE A 45 -0.92 0.17 -7.85
C ILE A 45 -1.47 -0.69 -8.98
N ARG A 46 -0.97 -1.91 -9.11
CA ARG A 46 -1.29 -2.82 -10.22
C ARG A 46 -2.01 -4.06 -9.69
N ALA A 47 -2.97 -4.57 -10.45
CA ALA A 47 -3.63 -5.83 -10.12
C ALA A 47 -2.63 -6.99 -10.20
N GLY A 48 -2.58 -7.80 -9.13
CA GLY A 48 -1.78 -9.03 -9.07
C GLY A 48 -2.63 -10.30 -9.27
N LYS A 49 -3.95 -10.17 -9.21
CA LYS A 49 -4.94 -11.23 -9.47
C LYS A 49 -6.15 -10.63 -10.17
N ARG A 50 -7.07 -11.48 -10.64
CA ARG A 50 -8.38 -11.05 -11.12
C ARG A 50 -9.16 -10.38 -9.98
N ILE A 51 -9.81 -9.26 -10.26
CA ILE A 51 -10.57 -8.44 -9.30
C ILE A 51 -11.95 -8.21 -9.89
N GLU A 52 -12.99 -8.54 -9.14
CA GLU A 52 -14.37 -8.36 -9.58
C GLU A 52 -14.92 -7.01 -9.09
N ALA A 53 -16.01 -6.53 -9.72
CA ALA A 53 -16.64 -5.29 -9.31
C ALA A 53 -17.18 -5.42 -7.87
N GLY A 54 -16.79 -4.47 -7.00
CA GLY A 54 -17.16 -4.48 -5.59
C GLY A 54 -16.07 -5.00 -4.65
N ASP A 55 -15.02 -5.65 -5.18
CA ASP A 55 -13.87 -6.04 -4.36
C ASP A 55 -13.08 -4.82 -3.88
N GLU A 56 -12.72 -4.80 -2.60
CA GLU A 56 -11.82 -3.78 -2.06
C GLU A 56 -10.40 -3.96 -2.63
N LEU A 57 -9.80 -2.89 -3.14
CA LEU A 57 -8.39 -2.88 -3.56
C LEU A 57 -7.49 -2.81 -2.32
N THR A 58 -6.51 -3.71 -2.24
CA THR A 58 -5.56 -3.78 -1.13
C THR A 58 -4.16 -4.14 -1.62
N TYR A 59 -3.13 -3.67 -0.93
CA TYR A 59 -1.72 -4.03 -1.19
C TYR A 59 -0.95 -4.28 0.12
N ASP A 60 0.22 -4.90 0.05
CA ASP A 60 1.11 -4.99 1.20
C ASP A 60 1.84 -3.67 1.40
N TYR A 61 1.73 -3.06 2.58
CA TYR A 61 2.38 -1.78 2.87
C TYR A 61 3.89 -1.93 2.99
N ASN A 62 4.40 -3.16 3.19
CA ASN A 62 5.81 -3.42 3.44
C ASN A 62 6.40 -2.49 4.51
N THR A 63 5.65 -2.28 5.61
CA THR A 63 6.06 -1.32 6.63
C THR A 63 7.43 -1.71 7.19
N GLU A 64 8.39 -0.80 7.05
CA GLU A 64 9.74 -0.90 7.60
C GLU A 64 9.75 -0.32 9.04
N GLY A 65 10.66 -0.81 9.89
CA GLY A 65 10.83 -0.30 11.26
C GLY A 65 10.02 -1.06 12.31
N ASP A 66 9.64 -0.36 13.39
CA ASP A 66 8.94 -0.97 14.53
C ASP A 66 7.46 -1.21 14.20
N LYS A 67 7.09 -2.49 14.15
CA LYS A 67 5.76 -2.98 13.77
C LYS A 67 4.83 -2.97 14.98
N SER A 68 4.46 -1.78 15.42
CA SER A 68 3.66 -1.57 16.63
C SER A 68 2.15 -1.66 16.39
N ILE A 69 1.69 -1.57 15.15
CA ILE A 69 0.27 -1.48 14.81
C ILE A 69 -0.27 -2.87 14.49
N SER A 70 -1.41 -3.27 15.09
CA SER A 70 -2.02 -4.56 14.78
C SER A 70 -2.79 -4.51 13.46
N CYS A 71 -2.49 -5.42 12.54
CA CYS A 71 -3.18 -5.52 11.27
C CYS A 71 -4.64 -5.95 11.46
N ARG A 72 -5.56 -5.32 10.71
CA ARG A 72 -7.01 -5.60 10.76
C ARG A 72 -7.58 -6.08 9.44
N CYS A 73 -6.75 -6.58 8.52
CA CYS A 73 -7.21 -7.01 7.20
C CYS A 73 -8.12 -8.24 7.22
N ARG A 74 -8.20 -8.96 8.35
CA ARG A 74 -9.10 -10.08 8.59
C ARG A 74 -9.21 -10.35 10.10
N PRO A 75 -10.24 -11.08 10.56
CA PRO A 75 -10.29 -11.59 11.92
C PRO A 75 -9.01 -12.37 12.29
N ASP A 76 -8.55 -12.19 13.52
CA ASP A 76 -7.39 -12.87 14.11
C ASP A 76 -6.06 -12.72 13.32
N CYS A 77 -5.92 -11.67 12.51
CA CYS A 77 -4.66 -11.39 11.84
C CYS A 77 -3.55 -11.18 12.87
N LYS A 78 -2.50 -12.01 12.80
CA LYS A 78 -1.33 -11.92 13.70
C LYS A 78 -0.26 -10.95 13.20
N THR A 79 -0.38 -10.45 11.98
CA THR A 79 0.58 -9.51 11.38
C THR A 79 0.53 -8.17 12.12
N ARG A 80 1.72 -7.60 12.31
CA ARG A 80 1.89 -6.24 12.80
C ARG A 80 2.46 -5.38 11.68
N LEU A 81 2.01 -4.13 11.61
CA LEU A 81 2.44 -3.09 10.69
C LEU A 81 3.32 -2.09 11.41
#